data_AF-A0A7S0NW60-F1
#
_entry.id   AF-A0A7S0NW60-F1
#
_cell.length_a   1.000
_cell.length_b   1.000
_cell.length_c   1.000
_cell.angle_alpha   90.00
_cell.angle_beta   90.00
_cell.angle_gamma   90.00
#
_symmetry.space_group_name_H-M   'P 1'
#
loop_
_entity.id
_entity.type
_entity.pdbx_description
1 polymer ?
#
loop_
_entity_poly.entity_id
_entity_poly.type
_entity_poly.pdbx_seq_one_letter_code
_entity_poly.pdbx_strand_id
1 'polypeptide(L)'
;APDEPVENVVLEPSFSAHLLSHPEELAAAEAAEEAQGGSAHIARFSYPGGNFGLPHRDHSSRECFDGGRATLVSIWCPLTRVEADNGCMHIVPREFDELLHRPDHPLHLLPFDQHSRRCNFAIASAVALAPCEAGSVLA
;
A
#
# COMPACT_ATOMS: atom_id res chain seq x y z
N ALA A 1 -21.99 -5.17 45.20
CA ALA A 1 -21.51 -3.79 45.36
C ALA A 1 -21.18 -3.28 43.96
N PRO A 2 -21.48 -2.01 43.67
CA PRO A 2 -21.70 -1.50 42.31
C PRO A 2 -20.40 -1.47 41.50
N ASP A 3 -20.57 -1.66 40.19
CA ASP A 3 -19.54 -1.45 39.17
C ASP A 3 -18.95 -0.04 39.29
N GLU A 4 -17.67 0.06 39.61
CA GLU A 4 -16.91 1.28 39.32
C GLU A 4 -16.60 1.32 37.82
N PRO A 5 -16.76 2.49 37.18
CA PRO A 5 -16.71 2.62 35.73
C PRO A 5 -15.30 2.31 35.24
N VAL A 6 -15.18 1.33 34.34
CA VAL A 6 -14.03 1.26 33.45
C VAL A 6 -14.07 2.55 32.62
N GLU A 7 -13.17 3.48 32.89
CA GLU A 7 -12.88 4.58 31.98
C GLU A 7 -12.60 3.94 30.62
N ASN A 8 -13.56 4.09 29.70
CA ASN A 8 -13.32 3.81 28.29
C ASN A 8 -12.25 4.79 27.85
N VAL A 9 -10.99 4.37 27.93
CA VAL A 9 -9.90 5.03 27.22
C VAL A 9 -10.23 4.87 25.75
N VAL A 10 -10.85 5.90 25.18
CA VAL A 10 -10.93 6.08 23.74
C VAL A 10 -9.50 6.34 23.30
N LEU A 11 -8.82 5.29 22.85
CA LEU A 11 -7.62 5.46 22.06
C LEU A 11 -8.08 6.02 20.73
N GLU A 12 -8.08 7.35 20.62
CA GLU A 12 -8.07 7.98 19.31
C GLU A 12 -6.92 7.34 18.53
N PRO A 13 -7.16 6.82 17.31
CA PRO A 13 -6.08 6.25 16.52
C PRO A 13 -5.12 7.38 16.15
N SER A 14 -4.07 7.53 16.96
CA SER A 14 -2.89 8.32 16.65
C SER A 14 -2.12 7.60 15.56
N PHE A 15 -2.49 7.83 14.30
CA PHE A 15 -1.53 7.77 13.22
C PHE A 15 -1.29 9.21 12.75
N SER A 16 -0.12 9.75 13.09
CA SER A 16 0.42 10.97 12.50
C SER A 16 1.25 10.57 11.28
N ALA A 17 0.66 10.64 10.08
CA ALA A 17 1.45 10.78 8.86
C ALA A 17 1.75 12.28 8.70
N HIS A 18 2.91 12.73 9.19
CA HIS A 18 3.35 14.10 8.89
C HIS A 18 3.85 14.16 7.45
N LEU A 19 3.12 14.88 6.59
CA LEU A 19 3.71 15.49 5.41
C LEU A 19 4.62 16.63 5.89
N LEU A 20 5.91 16.60 5.57
CA LEU A 20 6.87 17.67 5.91
C LEU A 20 6.74 18.86 4.95
N SER A 21 5.56 19.47 4.85
CA SER A 21 5.35 20.65 4.01
C SER A 21 4.34 21.60 4.63
N HIS A 22 4.61 22.91 4.59
CA HIS A 22 3.75 23.93 5.18
C HIS A 22 2.44 24.04 4.38
N PRO A 23 1.27 24.28 5.00
CA PRO A 23 -0.02 24.36 4.29
C PRO A 23 -0.04 25.37 3.14
N GLU A 24 0.72 26.46 3.30
CA GLU A 24 0.86 27.50 2.27
C GLU A 24 1.70 27.03 1.07
N GLU A 25 2.66 26.13 1.29
CA GLU A 25 3.47 25.51 0.23
C GLU A 25 2.66 24.49 -0.57
N LEU A 26 1.75 23.77 0.09
CA LEU A 26 0.80 22.86 -0.55
C LEU A 26 -0.20 23.62 -1.43
N ALA A 27 -0.80 24.68 -0.89
CA ALA A 27 -1.76 25.51 -1.63
C ALA A 27 -1.10 26.22 -2.83
N ALA A 28 0.18 26.61 -2.71
CA ALA A 28 0.94 27.18 -3.82
C ALA A 28 1.29 26.13 -4.89
N ALA A 29 1.58 24.89 -4.50
CA ALA A 29 1.84 23.79 -5.42
C ALA A 29 0.58 23.37 -6.19
N GLU A 30 -0.56 23.27 -5.50
CA GLU A 30 -1.87 22.96 -6.09
C GLU A 30 -2.30 24.05 -7.10
N ALA A 31 -2.17 25.33 -6.73
CA ALA A 31 -2.47 26.44 -7.63
C ALA A 31 -1.53 26.49 -8.85
N ALA A 32 -0.28 26.07 -8.71
CA ALA A 32 0.69 25.98 -9.80
C ALA A 32 0.39 24.80 -10.76
N GLU A 33 -0.13 23.68 -10.25
CA GLU A 33 -0.52 22.50 -11.01
C GLU A 33 -1.83 22.74 -11.78
N GLU A 34 -2.79 23.44 -11.16
CA GLU A 34 -4.07 23.83 -11.76
C GLU A 34 -3.88 24.84 -12.92
N ALA A 35 -2.90 25.75 -12.80
CA ALA A 35 -2.52 26.70 -13.85
C ALA A 35 -1.83 26.04 -15.07
N GLN A 36 -1.30 24.83 -14.93
CA GLN A 36 -0.59 24.10 -16.00
C GLN A 36 -1.49 23.14 -16.80
N GLY A 37 -2.82 23.16 -16.57
CA GLY A 37 -3.77 22.37 -17.37
C GLY A 37 -3.64 20.86 -17.17
N GLY A 38 -3.14 20.43 -16.01
CA GLY A 38 -3.05 19.03 -15.60
C GLY A 38 -4.43 18.46 -15.28
N SER A 39 -5.11 17.97 -16.30
CA SER A 39 -6.41 17.30 -16.24
C SER A 39 -6.58 16.38 -15.01
N ALA A 40 -7.41 16.80 -14.05
CA ALA A 40 -8.42 15.99 -13.36
C ALA A 40 -8.07 14.55 -12.93
N HIS A 41 -6.83 14.25 -12.51
CA HIS A 41 -6.42 12.89 -12.18
C HIS A 41 -6.43 12.59 -10.66
N ILE A 42 -6.33 13.61 -9.80
CA ILE A 42 -6.18 13.41 -8.35
C ILE A 42 -7.54 13.17 -7.65
N ALA A 43 -8.65 13.63 -8.23
CA ALA A 43 -10.00 13.49 -7.64
C ALA A 43 -10.60 12.07 -7.71
N ARG A 44 -9.91 11.08 -8.30
CA ARG A 44 -10.34 9.66 -8.27
C ARG A 44 -9.88 8.91 -7.02
N PHE A 45 -9.10 9.56 -6.16
CA PHE A 45 -8.46 8.95 -4.99
C PHE A 45 -9.12 9.30 -3.64
N SER A 46 -10.33 9.89 -3.63
CA SER A 46 -11.03 10.26 -2.39
C SER A 46 -11.77 9.09 -1.69
N TYR A 47 -11.58 7.84 -2.12
CA TYR A 47 -12.03 6.67 -1.38
C TYR A 47 -10.84 5.93 -0.76
N PRO A 48 -10.84 5.64 0.56
CA PRO A 48 -9.86 4.75 1.18
C PRO A 48 -9.80 3.40 0.42
N GLY A 49 -8.68 3.13 -0.27
CA GLY A 49 -8.51 1.94 -1.13
C GLY A 49 -8.31 2.24 -2.62
N GLY A 50 -8.56 3.48 -3.08
CA GLY A 50 -8.34 3.88 -4.47
C GLY A 50 -6.87 3.89 -4.92
N ASN A 51 -5.92 3.94 -3.98
CA ASN A 51 -4.48 4.02 -4.23
C ASN A 51 -3.81 2.65 -4.47
N PHE A 52 -4.49 1.53 -4.21
CA PHE A 52 -3.93 0.17 -4.34
C PHE A 52 -4.45 -0.59 -5.56
N GLY A 53 -5.03 0.12 -6.53
CA GLY A 53 -5.84 -0.50 -7.58
C GLY A 53 -5.07 -1.41 -8.55
N LEU A 54 -3.74 -1.29 -8.64
CA LEU A 54 -2.94 -2.04 -9.61
C LEU A 54 -1.82 -2.83 -8.93
N PRO A 55 -1.53 -4.05 -9.40
CA PRO A 55 -0.39 -4.82 -8.90
C PRO A 55 0.92 -4.05 -9.07
N HIS A 56 1.73 -3.99 -8.02
CA HIS A 56 3.04 -3.31 -7.98
C HIS A 56 3.99 -4.03 -7.02
N ARG A 57 5.27 -3.60 -7.03
CA ARG A 57 6.23 -3.85 -5.95
C ARG A 57 6.58 -2.50 -5.34
N ASP A 58 6.60 -2.41 -4.01
CA ASP A 58 6.97 -1.17 -3.33
C ASP A 58 8.45 -0.83 -3.55
N HIS A 59 9.29 -1.86 -3.59
CA HIS A 59 10.74 -1.74 -3.64
C HIS A 59 11.35 -2.75 -4.62
N SER A 60 12.54 -2.41 -5.13
CA SER A 60 13.33 -3.31 -5.95
C SER A 60 14.03 -4.38 -5.12
N SER A 61 14.45 -5.46 -5.78
CA SER A 61 15.27 -6.51 -5.16
C SER A 61 16.56 -5.98 -4.53
N ARG A 62 17.15 -4.92 -5.09
CA ARG A 62 18.41 -4.34 -4.60
C ARG A 62 18.24 -3.64 -3.27
N GLU A 63 17.07 -3.09 -3.02
CA GLU A 63 16.74 -2.42 -1.76
C GLU A 63 16.33 -3.44 -0.69
N CYS A 64 15.70 -4.54 -1.12
CA CYS A 64 15.16 -5.56 -0.22
C CYS A 64 16.17 -6.61 0.23
N PHE A 65 17.23 -6.86 -0.54
CA PHE A 65 18.16 -7.96 -0.28
C PHE A 65 19.62 -7.51 -0.36
N ASP A 66 20.41 -7.90 0.63
CA ASP A 66 21.87 -7.81 0.63
C ASP A 66 22.46 -9.23 0.71
N GLY A 67 23.22 -9.64 -0.31
CA GLY A 67 23.80 -10.99 -0.37
C GLY A 67 22.77 -12.13 -0.26
N GLY A 68 21.52 -11.90 -0.68
CA GLY A 68 20.41 -12.86 -0.56
C GLY A 68 19.70 -12.87 0.79
N ARG A 69 20.14 -12.05 1.75
CA ARG A 69 19.47 -11.83 3.04
C ARG A 69 18.51 -10.64 2.93
N ALA A 70 17.29 -10.80 3.41
CA ALA A 70 16.32 -9.69 3.46
C ALA A 70 16.79 -8.59 4.43
N THR A 71 16.75 -7.34 3.99
CA THR A 71 17.16 -6.13 4.72
C THR A 71 16.04 -5.12 4.91
N LEU A 72 14.95 -5.26 4.14
CA LEU A 72 13.76 -4.42 4.20
C LEU A 72 12.53 -5.29 4.36
N VAL A 73 11.62 -4.87 5.24
CA VAL A 73 10.31 -5.51 5.43
C VAL A 73 9.24 -4.43 5.47
N SER A 74 8.18 -4.61 4.67
CA SER A 74 6.97 -3.80 4.74
C SER A 74 6.02 -4.45 5.73
N ILE A 75 5.43 -3.65 6.62
CA ILE A 75 4.43 -4.13 7.59
C ILE A 75 3.07 -3.57 7.20
N TRP A 76 2.08 -4.45 7.09
CA TRP A 76 0.68 -4.06 6.94
C TRP A 76 -0.09 -4.36 8.22
N CYS A 77 -0.72 -3.33 8.78
CA CYS A 77 -1.54 -3.43 9.99
C CYS A 77 -2.93 -2.85 9.71
N PRO A 78 -3.95 -3.68 9.45
CA PRO A 78 -5.29 -3.20 9.19
C PRO A 78 -5.90 -2.57 10.46
N LEU A 79 -6.48 -1.37 10.33
CA LEU A 79 -7.14 -0.66 11.43
C LEU A 79 -8.60 -1.13 11.65
N THR A 80 -9.15 -1.82 10.66
CA THR A 80 -10.48 -2.41 10.68
C THR A 80 -10.37 -3.89 10.31
N ARG A 81 -11.41 -4.68 10.61
CA ARG A 81 -11.46 -6.08 10.15
C ARG A 81 -11.41 -6.14 8.63
N VAL A 82 -10.55 -6.99 8.09
CA VAL A 82 -10.44 -7.21 6.64
C VAL A 82 -10.94 -8.59 6.26
N GLU A 83 -11.79 -8.58 5.25
CA GLU A 83 -12.34 -9.73 4.56
C GLU A 83 -11.94 -9.66 3.09
N ALA A 84 -12.06 -10.78 2.38
CA ALA A 84 -11.68 -10.88 0.97
C ALA A 84 -12.38 -9.84 0.07
N ASP A 85 -13.54 -9.32 0.47
CA ASP A 85 -14.41 -8.43 -0.30
C ASP A 85 -14.38 -6.96 0.15
N ASN A 86 -13.65 -6.59 1.21
CA ASN A 86 -13.73 -5.24 1.81
C ASN A 86 -12.41 -4.43 1.76
N GLY A 87 -11.52 -4.75 0.81
CA GLY A 87 -10.23 -4.08 0.65
C GLY A 87 -9.02 -4.92 1.05
N CYS A 88 -9.15 -6.26 1.01
CA CYS A 88 -8.07 -7.19 1.24
C CYS A 88 -6.88 -6.99 0.28
N MET A 89 -5.69 -6.88 0.86
CA MET A 89 -4.44 -6.99 0.12
C MET A 89 -4.26 -8.42 -0.38
N HIS A 90 -3.85 -8.55 -1.65
CA HIS A 90 -3.43 -9.81 -2.24
C HIS A 90 -1.93 -9.72 -2.51
N ILE A 91 -1.20 -10.77 -2.15
CA ILE A 91 0.24 -10.85 -2.36
C ILE A 91 0.59 -12.04 -3.25
N VAL A 92 1.69 -11.94 -3.99
CA VAL A 92 2.26 -13.07 -4.73
C VAL A 92 3.40 -13.63 -3.88
N PRO A 93 3.29 -14.88 -3.37
CA PRO A 93 4.38 -15.48 -2.62
C PRO A 93 5.67 -15.51 -3.44
N ARG A 94 6.81 -15.33 -2.76
CA ARG A 94 8.13 -15.17 -3.37
C ARG A 94 8.47 -16.26 -4.38
N GLU A 95 8.11 -17.51 -4.10
CA GLU A 95 8.37 -18.67 -4.96
C GLU A 95 7.63 -18.61 -6.30
N PHE A 96 6.58 -17.81 -6.41
CA PHE A 96 5.80 -17.59 -7.63
C PHE A 96 6.14 -16.27 -8.33
N ASP A 97 7.10 -15.51 -7.79
CA ASP A 97 7.60 -14.29 -8.41
C ASP A 97 8.95 -14.54 -9.11
N GLU A 98 8.88 -14.87 -10.41
CA GLU A 98 10.06 -15.14 -11.25
C GLU A 98 11.00 -13.94 -11.42
N LEU A 99 10.49 -12.72 -11.24
CA LEU A 99 11.22 -11.49 -11.46
C LEU A 99 11.73 -10.87 -10.16
N LEU A 100 11.39 -11.43 -8.99
CA LEU A 100 11.78 -10.87 -7.70
C LEU A 100 13.29 -10.67 -7.59
N HIS A 101 14.09 -11.67 -7.96
CA HIS A 101 15.56 -11.62 -7.82
C HIS A 101 16.27 -11.13 -9.10
N ARG A 102 15.57 -10.44 -10.00
CA ARG A 102 16.10 -9.93 -11.27
C ARG A 102 15.95 -8.41 -11.36
N PRO A 103 16.67 -7.63 -10.54
CA PRO A 103 16.47 -6.18 -10.45
C PRO A 103 16.70 -5.41 -11.74
N ASP A 104 17.53 -5.95 -12.65
CA ASP A 104 17.82 -5.33 -13.94
C ASP A 104 16.83 -5.70 -15.05
N HIS A 105 15.86 -6.59 -14.78
CA HIS A 105 14.87 -6.96 -15.78
C HIS A 105 13.90 -5.79 -16.03
N PRO A 106 13.57 -5.44 -17.28
CA PRO A 106 12.72 -4.28 -17.59
C PRO A 106 11.32 -4.34 -16.98
N LEU A 107 10.83 -5.55 -16.65
CA LEU A 107 9.52 -5.77 -16.01
C LEU A 107 9.61 -5.91 -14.47
N HIS A 108 10.78 -5.74 -13.86
CA HIS A 108 10.97 -5.96 -12.43
C HIS A 108 10.14 -5.00 -11.55
N LEU A 109 10.04 -3.73 -11.91
CA LEU A 109 9.17 -2.76 -11.21
C LEU A 109 7.90 -2.42 -12.01
N LEU A 110 7.63 -3.15 -13.09
CA LEU A 110 6.45 -2.98 -13.92
C LEU A 110 5.62 -4.28 -13.98
N PRO A 111 5.10 -4.75 -12.84
CA PRO A 111 4.31 -5.99 -12.81
C PRO A 111 2.91 -5.82 -13.41
N PHE A 112 2.46 -4.61 -13.71
CA PHE A 112 1.21 -4.38 -14.44
C PHE A 112 1.40 -3.30 -15.50
N ASP A 113 1.03 -3.61 -16.73
CA ASP A 113 0.99 -2.66 -17.84
C ASP A 113 -0.45 -2.17 -18.03
N GLN A 114 -0.68 -0.88 -17.79
CA GLN A 114 -1.99 -0.25 -17.90
C GLN A 114 -2.52 -0.21 -19.34
N HIS A 115 -1.63 -0.09 -20.34
CA HIS A 115 -2.02 0.03 -21.74
C HIS A 115 -2.48 -1.31 -22.28
N SER A 116 -1.66 -2.36 -22.11
CA SER A 116 -2.01 -3.71 -22.55
C SER A 116 -2.92 -4.47 -21.59
N ARG A 117 -3.17 -3.91 -20.39
CA ARG A 117 -3.93 -4.54 -19.29
C ARG A 117 -3.33 -5.88 -18.85
N ARG A 118 -2.02 -6.08 -19.10
CA ARG A 118 -1.31 -7.33 -18.79
C ARG A 118 -0.69 -7.25 -17.40
N CYS A 119 -0.96 -8.27 -16.59
CA CYS A 119 -0.24 -8.50 -15.35
C CYS A 119 0.93 -9.46 -15.61
N ASN A 120 2.14 -9.04 -15.25
CA ASN A 120 3.37 -9.84 -15.34
C ASN A 120 3.66 -10.61 -14.03
N PHE A 121 2.88 -10.38 -12.98
CA PHE A 121 2.84 -11.31 -11.85
C PHE A 121 2.08 -12.58 -12.21
N ALA A 122 2.43 -13.69 -11.55
CA ALA A 122 1.65 -14.91 -11.55
C ALA A 122 0.38 -14.74 -10.69
N ILE A 123 -0.60 -13.97 -11.19
CA ILE A 123 -1.80 -13.60 -10.42
C ILE A 123 -2.64 -14.80 -9.94
N ALA A 124 -2.59 -15.92 -10.66
CA ALA A 124 -3.25 -17.16 -10.27
C ALA A 124 -2.67 -17.77 -8.97
N SER A 125 -1.44 -17.39 -8.62
CA SER A 125 -0.77 -17.78 -7.38
C SER A 125 -0.89 -16.71 -6.28
N ALA A 126 -1.61 -15.62 -6.53
CA ALA A 126 -1.82 -14.60 -5.51
C ALA A 126 -2.68 -15.14 -4.37
N VAL A 127 -2.33 -14.79 -3.14
CA VAL A 127 -3.05 -15.17 -1.93
C VAL A 127 -3.60 -13.92 -1.25
N ALA A 128 -4.84 -14.02 -0.79
CA ALA A 128 -5.44 -13.01 0.06
C ALA A 128 -4.80 -13.05 1.45
N LEU A 129 -4.50 -11.88 2.03
CA LEU A 129 -4.08 -11.78 3.43
C LEU A 129 -5.25 -11.82 4.43
N ALA A 130 -6.48 -11.78 3.92
CA ALA A 130 -7.71 -11.99 4.70
C ALA A 130 -7.95 -13.48 5.01
N PRO A 131 -8.76 -13.79 6.04
CA PRO A 131 -9.34 -12.85 7.00
C PRO A 131 -8.28 -12.36 8.00
N CYS A 132 -8.33 -11.08 8.35
CA CYS A 132 -7.50 -10.54 9.43
C CYS A 132 -8.25 -9.54 10.31
N GLU A 133 -8.00 -9.61 11.62
CA GLU A 133 -8.63 -8.72 12.61
C GLU A 133 -7.96 -7.35 12.59
N ALA A 134 -8.71 -6.33 13.05
CA ALA A 134 -8.15 -5.02 13.33
C ALA A 134 -6.97 -5.14 14.31
N GLY A 135 -5.87 -4.46 14.00
CA GLY A 135 -4.64 -4.46 14.78
C GLY A 135 -3.72 -5.67 14.56
N SER A 136 -4.06 -6.58 13.64
CA SER A 136 -3.14 -7.65 13.24
C SER A 136 -1.87 -7.06 12.60
N VAL A 137 -0.71 -7.70 12.79
CA VAL A 137 0.54 -7.29 12.13
C VAL A 137 0.91 -8.36 11.11
N LEU A 138 1.00 -7.96 9.84
CA LEU A 138 1.32 -8.82 8.70
C LEU A 138 2.62 -8.32 8.05
N ALA A 139 3.53 -9.24 7.72
CA ALA A 139 4.85 -8.98 7.14
C ALA A 139 5.29 -10.15 6.26
#